data_AF-A0A182GR16-F1
#
_entry.id   AF-A0A182GR16-F1
#
_cell.length_a   1.000
_cell.length_b   1.000
_cell.length_c   1.000
_cell.angle_alpha   90.00
_cell.angle_beta   90.00
_cell.angle_gamma   90.00
#
_symmetry.space_group_name_H-M   'P 1'
#
loop_
_entity.id
_entity.type
_entity.pdbx_description
1 polymer ?
#
loop_
_entity_poly.entity_id
_entity_poly.type
_entity_poly.pdbx_seq_one_letter_code
_entity_poly.pdbx_strand_id
1 'polypeptide(L)'
;MDCQYEIKANECGFVLKWYFNKKLIYQWIPARNPVGMNQFKSELRTNYSMSDLANYKYRALVIQHPKLNHSGEYMCSVQTYESFDRKAARFQIVGKVSGDLLLVSSRTVVVSDRHRMYNKTIYGLIDKHLLISPTSIGCVLTVSGSSYVRKRETIYYGKLIRIMRMGAL
;
A
#
# COMPACT_ATOMS: atom_id res chain seq x y z
N MET A 1 3.45 -3.58 10.56
CA MET A 1 2.12 -4.16 10.88
C MET A 1 2.05 -4.34 12.38
N ASP A 2 1.00 -3.87 13.04
CA ASP A 2 0.82 -3.99 14.50
C ASP A 2 -0.17 -5.13 14.81
N CYS A 3 0.14 -5.98 15.79
CA CYS A 3 -0.79 -6.99 16.30
C CYS A 3 -1.33 -6.50 17.64
N GLN A 4 -2.59 -6.08 17.64
CA GLN A 4 -3.27 -5.57 18.83
C GLN A 4 -4.08 -6.69 19.50
N TYR A 5 -3.89 -6.84 20.81
CA TYR A 5 -4.51 -7.86 21.66
C TYR A 5 -4.57 -7.36 23.11
N GLU A 6 -5.35 -8.05 23.93
CA GLU A 6 -5.48 -7.79 25.37
C GLU A 6 -5.11 -9.05 26.14
N ILE A 7 -4.32 -8.89 27.20
CA ILE A 7 -3.90 -9.99 28.09
C ILE A 7 -4.49 -9.73 29.46
N LYS A 8 -5.17 -10.72 30.05
CA LYS A 8 -5.70 -10.59 31.41
C LYS A 8 -4.56 -10.69 32.43
N ALA A 9 -4.71 -10.03 33.57
CA ALA A 9 -3.66 -9.92 34.59
C ALA A 9 -3.20 -11.28 35.16
N ASN A 10 -4.04 -12.32 35.09
CA ASN A 10 -3.76 -13.65 35.59
C ASN A 10 -3.16 -14.60 34.53
N GLU A 11 -2.98 -14.15 33.29
CA GLU A 11 -2.44 -15.00 32.23
C GLU A 11 -0.92 -15.14 32.36
N CYS A 12 -0.44 -16.37 32.22
CA CYS A 12 0.94 -16.75 32.35
C CYS A 12 1.48 -17.29 31.04
N GLY A 13 2.78 -17.10 30.82
CA GLY A 13 3.41 -17.46 29.56
C GLY A 13 2.91 -16.57 28.41
N PHE A 14 3.80 -16.30 27.45
CA PHE A 14 3.41 -15.52 26.29
C PHE A 14 4.27 -15.90 25.10
N VAL A 15 3.62 -16.09 23.96
CA VAL A 15 4.29 -16.20 22.67
C VAL A 15 3.48 -15.47 21.61
N LEU A 16 4.17 -14.61 20.87
CA LEU A 16 3.66 -13.98 19.66
C LEU A 16 4.31 -14.64 18.45
N LYS A 17 3.51 -14.96 17.44
CA LYS A 17 3.96 -15.51 16.16
C LYS A 17 3.34 -14.72 15.02
N TRP A 18 4.14 -14.46 13.98
CA TRP A 18 3.63 -13.95 12.70
C TRP A 18 3.87 -14.97 11.60
N TYR A 19 2.88 -15.13 10.75
CA TYR A 19 2.88 -16.01 9.60
C TYR A 19 2.71 -15.20 8.32
N PHE A 20 3.41 -15.60 7.26
CA PHE A 20 3.20 -15.13 5.90
C PHE A 20 2.80 -16.32 5.03
N ASN A 21 1.64 -16.25 4.39
CA ASN A 21 1.08 -17.33 3.57
C ASN A 21 1.19 -18.70 4.31
N LYS A 22 0.74 -18.73 5.57
CA LYS A 22 0.76 -19.89 6.48
C LYS A 22 2.15 -20.37 6.94
N LYS A 23 3.24 -19.72 6.54
CA LYS A 23 4.60 -20.04 7.02
C LYS A 23 5.00 -19.11 8.16
N LEU A 24 5.52 -19.65 9.26
CA LEU A 24 5.99 -18.86 10.40
C LEU A 24 7.20 -18.01 9.98
N ILE A 25 7.14 -16.70 10.10
CA ILE A 25 8.23 -15.79 9.69
C ILE A 25 8.85 -15.03 10.86
N TYR A 26 8.18 -14.97 11.99
CA TYR A 26 8.66 -14.26 13.17
C TYR A 26 8.05 -14.86 14.43
N GLN A 27 8.84 -14.94 15.50
CA GLN A 27 8.40 -15.36 16.83
C GLN A 27 9.05 -14.50 17.91
N TRP A 28 8.27 -14.20 18.94
CA TRP A 28 8.77 -13.52 20.12
C TRP A 28 8.19 -14.14 21.40
N ILE A 29 9.05 -14.29 22.41
CA ILE A 29 8.73 -14.71 23.78
C ILE A 29 9.43 -13.72 24.72
N PRO A 30 8.74 -13.14 25.71
CA PRO A 30 9.32 -12.31 26.76
C PRO A 30 10.51 -13.02 27.42
N ALA A 31 11.52 -12.25 27.80
CA ALA A 31 12.87 -12.70 28.19
C ALA A 31 13.81 -13.12 27.04
N ARG A 32 13.33 -13.23 25.79
CA ARG A 32 14.17 -13.48 24.62
C ARG A 32 14.03 -12.38 23.57
N ASN A 33 15.10 -12.18 22.80
CA ASN A 33 15.03 -11.33 21.61
C ASN A 33 14.14 -11.98 20.55
N PRO A 34 13.38 -11.19 19.78
CA PRO A 34 12.58 -11.73 18.69
C PRO A 34 13.42 -12.37 17.59
N VAL A 35 12.89 -13.43 17.00
CA VAL A 35 13.58 -14.22 15.98
C VAL A 35 12.81 -14.15 14.67
N GLY A 36 13.48 -13.66 13.62
CA GLY A 36 13.01 -13.76 12.23
C GLY A 36 13.42 -15.10 11.61
N MET A 37 12.56 -15.67 10.76
CA MET A 37 12.72 -17.01 10.19
C MET A 37 12.37 -17.03 8.70
N ASN A 38 12.72 -18.15 8.05
CA ASN A 38 12.46 -18.42 6.64
C ASN A 38 13.04 -17.32 5.72
N GLN A 39 12.42 -17.12 4.56
CA GLN A 39 12.82 -16.13 3.55
C GLN A 39 12.88 -14.68 4.06
N PHE A 40 12.32 -14.41 5.25
CA PHE A 40 12.26 -13.09 5.87
C PHE A 40 13.39 -12.83 6.89
N LYS A 41 14.29 -13.80 7.14
CA LYS A 41 15.29 -13.73 8.22
C LYS A 41 16.16 -12.46 8.19
N SER A 42 16.58 -12.02 7.00
CA SER A 42 17.41 -10.81 6.81
C SER A 42 16.61 -9.55 6.49
N GLU A 43 15.30 -9.67 6.30
CA GLU A 43 14.43 -8.58 5.87
C GLU A 43 13.54 -8.07 7.01
N LEU A 44 13.56 -8.74 8.16
CA LEU A 44 12.80 -8.31 9.34
C LEU A 44 13.66 -7.54 10.32
N ARG A 45 13.16 -6.37 10.72
CA ARG A 45 13.73 -5.61 11.84
C ARG A 45 13.17 -6.13 13.16
N THR A 46 13.90 -7.02 13.82
CA THR A 46 13.47 -7.66 15.08
C THR A 46 13.63 -6.78 16.32
N ASN A 47 14.44 -5.71 16.25
CA ASN A 47 14.71 -4.82 17.39
C ASN A 47 13.77 -3.61 17.49
N TYR A 48 12.68 -3.57 16.72
CA TYR A 48 11.74 -2.46 16.75
C TYR A 48 10.80 -2.56 17.96
N SER A 49 10.89 -1.59 18.87
CA SER A 49 10.02 -1.49 20.05
C SER A 49 8.75 -0.70 19.70
N MET A 50 7.58 -1.33 19.83
CA MET A 50 6.27 -0.69 19.62
C MET A 50 5.72 -0.06 20.91
N SER A 51 6.14 -0.58 22.07
CA SER A 51 5.70 -0.15 23.41
C SER A 51 6.79 -0.50 24.42
N ASP A 52 6.80 0.15 25.58
CA ASP A 52 7.68 -0.23 26.68
C ASP A 52 7.00 -1.19 27.69
N LEU A 53 5.72 -1.48 27.49
CA LEU A 53 4.98 -2.43 28.32
C LEU A 53 5.43 -3.87 28.08
N ALA A 54 5.53 -4.63 29.18
CA ALA A 54 5.77 -6.06 29.15
C ALA A 54 4.71 -6.74 28.26
N ASN A 55 5.11 -7.79 27.53
CA ASN A 55 4.29 -8.50 26.54
C ASN A 55 3.82 -7.66 25.35
N TYR A 56 3.98 -6.34 25.30
CA TYR A 56 3.58 -5.50 24.16
C TYR A 56 4.76 -4.94 23.35
N LYS A 57 5.99 -5.11 23.87
CA LYS A 57 7.20 -4.48 23.33
C LYS A 57 7.48 -4.77 21.87
N TYR A 58 7.54 -6.04 21.48
CA TYR A 58 7.88 -6.45 20.12
C TYR A 58 6.65 -7.00 19.37
N ARG A 59 5.49 -6.37 19.55
CA ARG A 59 4.24 -6.86 18.94
C ARG A 59 4.10 -6.57 17.44
N ALA A 60 4.86 -5.62 16.94
CA ALA A 60 4.81 -5.19 15.55
C ALA A 60 5.82 -5.94 14.67
N LEU A 61 5.37 -6.33 13.48
CA LEU A 61 6.21 -6.87 12.42
C LEU A 61 6.68 -5.74 11.50
N VAL A 62 7.99 -5.56 11.38
CA VAL A 62 8.61 -4.52 10.53
C VAL A 62 9.47 -5.19 9.45
N ILE A 63 9.04 -5.04 8.20
CA ILE A 63 9.78 -5.50 7.02
C ILE A 63 10.61 -4.34 6.48
N GLN A 64 11.93 -4.52 6.43
CA GLN A 64 12.87 -3.57 5.83
C GLN A 64 12.92 -3.79 4.32
N HIS A 65 13.04 -2.70 3.56
CA HIS A 65 13.13 -2.73 2.10
C HIS A 65 12.01 -3.59 1.46
N PRO A 66 10.72 -3.25 1.67
CA PRO A 66 9.60 -4.06 1.19
C PRO A 66 9.62 -4.21 -0.34
N LYS A 67 9.50 -5.46 -0.81
CA LYS A 67 9.49 -5.85 -2.24
C LYS A 67 8.12 -6.40 -2.62
N LEU A 68 7.80 -6.42 -3.93
CA LEU A 68 6.50 -6.89 -4.43
C LEU A 68 6.15 -8.31 -3.97
N ASN A 69 7.14 -9.20 -3.82
CA ASN A 69 6.99 -10.58 -3.35
C ASN A 69 6.63 -10.69 -1.85
N HIS A 70 6.65 -9.60 -1.08
CA HIS A 70 6.15 -9.58 0.30
C HIS A 70 4.63 -9.31 0.35
N SER A 71 3.96 -9.22 -0.81
CA SER A 71 2.49 -9.19 -0.86
C SER A 71 1.92 -10.58 -0.57
N GLY A 72 0.93 -10.67 0.32
CA GLY A 72 0.33 -11.94 0.72
C GLY A 72 -0.53 -11.83 1.96
N GLU A 73 -0.90 -12.97 2.52
CA GLU A 73 -1.64 -13.07 3.77
C GLU A 73 -0.68 -13.07 4.95
N TYR A 74 -0.87 -12.12 5.86
CA TYR A 74 -0.17 -12.05 7.13
C TYR A 74 -1.13 -12.40 8.26
N MET A 75 -0.69 -13.25 9.17
CA MET A 75 -1.48 -13.61 10.34
C MET A 75 -0.61 -13.47 11.58
N CYS A 76 -1.08 -12.72 12.58
CA CYS A 76 -0.51 -12.77 13.91
C CYS A 76 -1.29 -13.75 14.79
N SER A 77 -0.58 -14.41 15.68
CA SER A 77 -1.13 -15.34 16.67
C SER A 77 -0.47 -15.06 18.01
N VAL A 78 -1.30 -14.90 19.02
CA VAL A 78 -0.92 -14.61 20.40
C VAL A 78 -1.40 -15.77 21.24
N GLN A 79 -0.52 -16.31 22.07
CA GLN A 79 -0.84 -17.44 22.93
C GLN A 79 -0.23 -17.25 24.30
N THR A 80 -1.05 -17.48 25.32
CA THR A 80 -0.65 -17.66 26.72
C THR A 80 -0.94 -19.10 27.14
N TYR A 81 -0.78 -19.45 28.41
CA TYR A 81 -1.19 -20.78 28.89
C TYR A 81 -2.71 -20.90 28.97
N GLU A 82 -3.42 -19.78 29.14
CA GLU A 82 -4.86 -19.72 29.37
C GLU A 82 -5.64 -19.38 28.11
N SER A 83 -5.06 -18.62 27.17
CA SER A 83 -5.78 -18.08 26.03
C SER A 83 -4.97 -18.15 24.72
N PHE A 84 -5.71 -18.09 23.61
CA PHE A 84 -5.17 -18.07 22.26
C PHE A 84 -6.04 -17.17 21.38
N ASP A 85 -5.41 -16.22 20.69
CA ASP A 85 -6.07 -15.39 19.69
C ASP A 85 -5.23 -15.30 18.40
N ARG A 86 -5.90 -15.07 17.28
CA ARG A 86 -5.24 -14.86 15.98
C ARG A 86 -6.04 -13.91 15.10
N LYS A 87 -5.33 -13.07 14.37
CA LYS A 87 -5.90 -12.18 13.36
C LYS A 87 -5.12 -12.28 12.06
N ALA A 88 -5.83 -12.39 10.95
CA ALA A 88 -5.25 -12.46 9.61
C ALA A 88 -5.70 -11.28 8.76
N ALA A 89 -4.79 -10.75 7.96
CA ALA A 89 -5.03 -9.67 7.03
C ALA A 89 -4.18 -9.87 5.78
N ARG A 90 -4.72 -9.50 4.61
CA ARG A 90 -3.96 -9.51 3.36
C ARG A 90 -3.27 -8.17 3.16
N PHE A 91 -1.95 -8.18 2.97
CA PHE A 91 -1.13 -7.01 2.68
C PHE A 91 -0.65 -7.04 1.23
N GLN A 92 -0.65 -5.88 0.57
CA GLN A 92 -0.22 -5.73 -0.82
C GLN A 92 0.71 -4.54 -0.94
N ILE A 93 1.89 -4.77 -1.52
CA ILE A 93 2.86 -3.72 -1.84
C ILE A 93 2.62 -3.27 -3.27
N VAL A 94 2.46 -1.96 -3.44
CA VAL A 94 2.25 -1.33 -4.75
C VAL A 94 3.44 -0.43 -5.05
N GLY A 95 4.13 -0.70 -6.16
CA GLY A 95 5.20 0.16 -6.66
C GLY A 95 4.61 1.35 -7.42
N LYS A 96 5.14 2.56 -7.19
CA LYS A 96 4.89 3.73 -8.03
C LYS A 96 5.99 3.79 -9.09
N VAL A 97 5.63 3.79 -10.38
CA VAL A 97 6.53 4.29 -11.42
C VAL A 97 6.21 5.77 -11.57
N SER A 98 7.14 6.63 -11.14
CA SER A 98 7.02 8.07 -11.31
C SER A 98 7.65 8.42 -12.64
N GLY A 99 6.83 8.46 -13.69
CA GLY A 99 7.17 9.12 -14.94
C GLY A 99 6.15 10.23 -15.16
N ASP A 100 6.60 11.47 -15.27
CA ASP A 100 5.77 12.52 -15.85
C ASP A 100 5.45 12.09 -17.28
N LEU A 101 4.23 11.61 -17.48
CA LEU A 101 3.79 11.20 -18.80
C LEU A 101 3.43 12.46 -19.59
N LEU A 102 4.42 13.05 -20.25
CA LEU A 102 4.21 14.08 -21.26
C LEU A 102 3.52 13.43 -22.46
N LEU A 103 2.19 13.54 -22.50
CA LEU A 103 1.41 13.12 -23.65
C LEU A 103 1.51 14.17 -24.74
N VAL A 104 2.29 13.88 -25.78
CA VAL A 104 2.18 14.57 -27.06
C VAL A 104 1.27 13.74 -27.95
N SER A 105 -0.02 14.12 -28.04
CA SER A 105 -0.93 13.57 -29.06
C SER A 105 -1.37 14.68 -30.01
N SER A 106 -1.23 14.45 -31.31
CA SER A 106 -1.36 15.47 -32.36
C SER A 106 -2.70 15.48 -33.10
N ARG A 107 -3.72 14.71 -32.67
CA ARG A 107 -5.05 14.79 -33.29
C ARG A 107 -5.96 15.79 -32.57
N THR A 108 -6.11 16.94 -33.22
CA THR A 108 -7.07 17.99 -32.87
C THR A 108 -8.16 18.03 -33.93
N VAL A 109 -9.43 17.94 -33.53
CA VAL A 109 -10.56 18.26 -34.40
C VAL A 109 -11.04 19.65 -34.06
N VAL A 110 -11.08 20.54 -35.05
CA VAL A 110 -11.58 21.91 -34.92
C VAL A 110 -12.81 22.06 -35.81
N VAL A 111 -13.95 22.37 -35.21
CA VAL A 111 -15.18 22.69 -35.93
C VAL A 111 -15.49 24.17 -35.71
N SER A 112 -15.61 24.94 -36.78
CA SER A 112 -16.07 26.34 -36.74
C SER A 112 -17.58 26.39 -36.92
N ASP A 113 -18.27 27.17 -36.10
CA ASP A 113 -19.67 27.52 -36.34
C ASP A 113 -19.82 28.76 -37.25
N ARG A 114 -21.07 29.13 -37.57
CA ARG A 114 -21.38 30.34 -38.37
C ARG A 114 -21.06 31.66 -37.65
N HIS A 115 -20.78 31.63 -36.35
CA HIS A 115 -20.43 32.79 -35.52
C HIS A 115 -18.93 32.86 -35.18
N ARG A 116 -18.07 32.09 -35.86
CA ARG A 116 -16.61 32.01 -35.62
C ARG A 116 -16.21 31.47 -34.25
N MET A 117 -17.07 30.69 -33.59
CA MET A 117 -16.67 29.93 -32.41
C MET A 117 -16.02 28.60 -32.81
N TYR A 118 -14.97 28.23 -32.08
CA TYR A 118 -14.22 27.00 -32.33
C TYR A 118 -14.57 25.94 -31.28
N ASN A 119 -15.13 24.82 -31.72
CA ASN A 119 -15.18 23.61 -30.90
C ASN A 119 -13.91 22.80 -31.14
N LYS A 120 -13.13 22.57 -30.06
CA LYS A 120 -11.86 21.85 -30.12
C LYS A 120 -11.95 20.58 -29.29
N THR A 121 -11.79 19.43 -29.95
CA THR A 121 -11.65 18.13 -29.28
C THR A 121 -10.24 17.62 -29.44
N ILE A 122 -9.59 17.28 -28.33
CA ILE A 122 -8.24 16.73 -28.28
C ILE A 122 -8.35 15.27 -27.85
N TYR A 123 -7.74 14.38 -28.62
CA TYR A 123 -7.62 12.97 -28.26
C TYR A 123 -6.18 12.69 -27.82
N GLY A 124 -6.03 11.90 -26.77
CA GLY A 124 -4.74 11.39 -26.32
C GLY A 124 -4.82 9.88 -26.16
N LEU A 125 -3.88 9.16 -26.76
CA LEU A 125 -3.69 7.74 -26.49
C LEU A 125 -2.57 7.61 -25.48
N ILE A 126 -2.82 6.81 -24.45
CA ILE A 126 -1.84 6.48 -23.42
C ILE A 126 -1.58 4.99 -23.50
N ASP A 127 -0.31 4.61 -23.59
CA ASP A 127 0.05 3.20 -23.47
C ASP A 127 -0.36 2.70 -22.07
N LYS A 128 -1.19 1.65 -22.05
CA LYS A 128 -1.70 1.04 -20.82
C LYS A 128 -0.56 0.52 -19.94
N HIS A 129 0.56 0.10 -20.50
CA HIS A 129 1.73 -0.37 -19.76
C HIS A 129 2.42 0.75 -18.96
N LEU A 130 2.18 2.01 -19.33
CA LEU A 130 2.70 3.18 -18.63
C LEU A 130 1.77 3.68 -17.51
N LEU A 131 0.55 3.14 -17.40
CA LEU A 131 -0.45 3.55 -16.42
C LEU A 131 -0.51 2.62 -15.21
N ILE A 132 -0.21 3.13 -14.02
CA ILE A 132 -0.23 2.37 -12.77
C ILE A 132 -1.37 2.84 -11.87
N SER A 133 -2.23 1.91 -11.45
CA SER A 133 -3.41 2.28 -10.66
C SER A 133 -3.05 2.68 -9.21
N PRO A 134 -3.56 3.81 -8.67
CA PRO A 134 -4.25 4.89 -9.40
C PRO A 134 -3.25 5.85 -10.05
N THR A 135 -3.51 6.26 -11.30
CA THR A 135 -2.76 7.33 -11.99
C THR A 135 -3.69 8.51 -12.24
N SER A 136 -3.28 9.71 -11.84
CA SER A 136 -3.95 10.94 -12.25
C SER A 136 -3.58 11.27 -13.69
N ILE A 137 -4.59 11.48 -14.53
CA ILE A 137 -4.45 11.88 -15.93
C ILE A 137 -5.02 13.28 -16.06
N GLY A 138 -4.16 14.26 -16.30
CA GLY A 138 -4.52 15.65 -16.54
C GLY A 138 -4.44 16.00 -18.02
N CYS A 139 -5.43 16.76 -18.51
CA CYS A 139 -5.40 17.43 -19.79
C CYS A 139 -5.52 18.95 -19.56
N VAL A 140 -4.58 19.71 -20.10
CA VAL A 140 -4.55 21.17 -20.00
C VAL A 140 -4.70 21.75 -21.40
N LEU A 141 -5.78 22.49 -21.63
CA LEU A 141 -6.00 23.28 -22.83
C LEU A 141 -5.58 24.71 -22.56
N THR A 142 -4.63 25.20 -23.35
CA THR A 142 -4.24 26.60 -23.42
C THR A 142 -4.60 27.15 -24.80
N VAL A 143 -4.99 28.43 -24.86
CA VAL A 143 -5.20 29.15 -26.11
C VAL A 143 -4.12 30.21 -26.23
N SER A 144 -3.23 30.04 -27.21
CA SER A 144 -2.11 30.94 -27.48
C SER A 144 -2.60 32.38 -27.68
N GLY A 145 -1.98 33.34 -27.00
CA GLY A 145 -2.36 34.76 -27.05
C GLY A 145 -3.52 35.15 -26.12
N SER A 146 -3.98 34.25 -25.25
CA SER A 146 -4.97 34.56 -24.22
C SER A 146 -4.55 33.96 -22.86
N SER A 147 -5.13 34.46 -21.77
CA SER A 147 -5.01 33.86 -20.44
C SER A 147 -5.94 32.65 -20.22
N TYR A 148 -6.63 32.21 -21.28
CA TYR A 148 -7.58 31.11 -21.19
C TYR A 148 -6.85 29.79 -20.97
N VAL A 149 -7.08 29.21 -19.79
CA VAL A 149 -6.58 27.89 -19.41
C VAL A 149 -7.76 27.05 -18.93
N ARG A 150 -7.95 25.88 -19.53
CA ARG A 150 -8.95 24.91 -19.08
C ARG A 150 -8.27 23.60 -18.74
N LYS A 151 -8.42 23.18 -17.49
CA LYS A 151 -7.89 21.90 -16.98
C LYS A 151 -9.02 20.90 -16.83
N ARG A 152 -8.76 19.64 -17.20
CA ARG A 152 -9.60 18.50 -16.86
C ARG A 152 -8.70 17.39 -16.33
N GLU A 153 -9.10 16.82 -15.21
CA GLU A 153 -8.39 15.70 -14.59
C GLU A 153 -9.34 14.52 -14.44
N THR A 154 -8.81 13.33 -14.60
CA THR A 154 -9.49 12.08 -14.31
C THR A 154 -8.50 11.12 -13.67
N ILE A 155 -9.00 10.13 -12.94
CA ILE A 155 -8.15 9.11 -12.34
C ILE A 155 -8.35 7.82 -13.12
N TYR A 156 -7.26 7.28 -13.65
CA TYR A 156 -7.25 5.93 -14.17
C TYR A 156 -7.15 4.95 -13.01
N TYR A 157 -8.22 4.19 -12.83
CA TYR A 157 -8.24 2.99 -12.00
C TYR A 157 -8.09 1.78 -12.92
N GLY A 158 -6.88 1.23 -13.01
CA GLY A 158 -6.69 -0.11 -13.56
C GLY A 158 -7.46 -1.13 -12.73
N LYS A 159 -7.88 -2.24 -13.35
CA LYS A 159 -8.59 -3.37 -12.71
C LYS A 159 -7.98 -3.63 -11.32
N LEU A 160 -8.77 -3.36 -10.28
CA LEU A 160 -8.34 -3.21 -8.89
C LEU A 160 -7.39 -4.32 -8.43
N ILE A 161 -6.16 -3.95 -8.08
CA ILE A 161 -5.49 -4.55 -6.93
C ILE A 161 -5.94 -3.70 -5.73
N ARG A 162 -6.85 -4.24 -4.90
CA ARG A 162 -7.42 -3.57 -3.72
C ARG A 162 -6.31 -3.17 -2.75
N ILE A 163 -5.87 -1.91 -2.79
CA ILE A 163 -5.11 -1.31 -1.70
C ILE A 163 -6.11 -0.96 -0.59
N MET A 164 -6.29 -1.87 0.37
CA MET A 164 -6.95 -1.55 1.63
C MET A 164 -5.96 -0.78 2.51
N ARG A 165 -6.24 0.50 2.77
CA ARG A 165 -5.76 1.17 3.99
C ARG A 165 -6.59 0.65 5.15
N MET A 166 -5.97 -0.07 6.09
CA MET A 166 -6.59 -0.30 7.39
C MET A 166 -6.00 0.70 8.38
N GLY A 167 -6.81 1.69 8.73
CA GLY A 167 -6.66 2.43 9.98
C GLY A 167 -7.09 1.53 11.13
N ALA A 168 -6.34 1.59 12.23
CA ALA A 168 -6.75 1.01 13.49
C ALA A 168 -7.94 1.83 14.03
N LEU A 169 -9.08 1.17 14.21
CA LEU A 169 -10.02 1.48 15.29
C LEU A 169 -9.71 0.51 16.41
#